data_AF-A0AAV6YY59-F1
#
_entry.id   AF-A0AAV6YY59-F1
#
_cell.length_a   1.000
_cell.length_b   1.000
_cell.length_c   1.000
_cell.angle_alpha   90.00
_cell.angle_beta   90.00
_cell.angle_gamma   90.00
#
_symmetry.space_group_name_H-M   'P 1'
#
loop_
_entity.id
_entity.type
_entity.pdbx_description
1 polymer ?
#
loop_
_entity_poly.entity_id
_entity_poly.type
_entity_poly.pdbx_seq_one_letter_code
_entity_poly.pdbx_strand_id
1 'polypeptide(L)'
;MNPGRTRIQRRERAAGSRTDRVELPPADLGPSSALNQTLTLLREVLVSHDSSVVPLDARQADFVQVLSCILDPLLQMCTVSASNLGTADMATYMVNCLYVMKTTLALFEFTDKRLEMLQFQIDAHLDTLINEQASYVLTRAGLSQIYSCLQQHKPEQVRSGNDTSVNPLMSRGGHTYY
;
A
#
# COMPACT_ATOMS: atom_id res chain seq x y z
N MET A 1 -16.22 46.66 36.65
CA MET A 1 -17.00 45.58 35.99
C MET A 1 -17.23 45.95 34.53
N ASN A 2 -16.72 45.18 33.57
CA ASN A 2 -17.02 45.38 32.14
C ASN A 2 -17.72 44.11 31.60
N PRO A 3 -19.06 44.14 31.40
CA PRO A 3 -19.86 42.95 31.07
C PRO A 3 -19.82 42.54 29.58
N GLY A 4 -19.03 43.20 28.72
CA GLY A 4 -19.04 42.97 27.27
C GLY A 4 -18.10 41.88 26.74
N ARG A 5 -17.14 41.40 27.54
CA ARG A 5 -16.06 40.49 27.04
C ARG A 5 -16.43 39.00 27.02
N THR A 6 -17.50 38.58 27.68
CA THR A 6 -17.79 37.15 27.92
C THR A 6 -18.59 36.45 26.82
N ARG A 7 -19.23 37.17 25.88
CA ARG A 7 -19.96 36.55 24.76
C ARG A 7 -19.09 36.31 23.52
N ILE A 8 -18.18 37.24 23.21
CA ILE A 8 -17.29 37.12 22.04
C ILE A 8 -16.20 36.08 22.32
N GLN A 9 -15.62 36.07 23.53
CA GLN A 9 -14.62 35.07 23.94
C GLN A 9 -15.18 33.63 24.04
N ARG A 10 -16.51 33.46 24.17
CA ARG A 10 -17.16 32.13 24.21
C ARG A 10 -17.40 31.53 22.82
N ARG A 11 -17.51 32.36 21.77
CA ARG A 11 -17.63 31.87 20.39
C ARG A 11 -16.26 31.49 19.79
N GLU A 12 -15.18 32.15 20.21
CA GLU A 12 -13.82 31.82 19.77
C GLU A 12 -13.26 30.54 20.41
N ARG A 13 -13.73 30.13 21.59
CA ARG A 13 -13.38 28.81 22.17
C ARG A 13 -14.03 27.62 21.45
N ALA A 14 -15.02 27.85 20.59
CA ALA A 14 -15.60 26.82 19.72
C ALA A 14 -14.92 26.76 18.33
N ALA A 15 -13.98 27.67 18.04
CA ALA A 15 -13.18 27.68 16.82
C ALA A 15 -11.78 27.04 17.03
N GLY A 16 -11.54 26.42 18.18
CA GLY A 16 -10.29 25.74 18.52
C GLY A 16 -10.51 24.25 18.78
N SER A 17 -10.90 23.49 17.76
CA SER A 17 -10.76 22.02 17.68
C SER A 17 -11.25 21.53 16.31
N ARG A 18 -10.61 21.96 15.21
CA ARG A 18 -10.89 21.42 13.86
C ARG A 18 -9.69 20.73 13.22
N THR A 19 -8.68 20.41 14.01
CA THR A 19 -7.45 19.72 13.59
C THR A 19 -6.78 19.12 14.83
N ASP A 20 -7.47 18.23 15.55
CA ASP A 20 -6.80 17.22 16.40
C ASP A 20 -7.78 16.14 16.89
N ARG A 21 -8.64 15.65 16.00
CA ARG A 21 -9.33 14.39 16.25
C ARG A 21 -8.93 13.49 15.12
N VAL A 22 -7.88 12.70 15.34
CA VAL A 22 -7.62 11.54 14.50
C VAL A 22 -8.92 10.73 14.51
N GLU A 23 -9.65 10.75 13.40
CA GLU A 23 -10.88 9.98 13.27
C GLU A 23 -10.46 8.51 13.23
N LEU A 24 -10.85 7.75 14.24
CA LEU A 24 -10.49 6.35 14.31
C LEU A 24 -11.18 5.58 13.17
N PRO A 25 -10.52 4.55 12.61
CA PRO A 25 -11.12 3.66 11.64
C PRO A 25 -12.43 3.07 12.17
N PRO A 26 -13.43 2.86 11.30
CA PRO A 26 -14.61 2.07 11.62
C PRO A 26 -14.26 0.70 12.22
N ALA A 27 -15.14 0.17 13.08
CA ALA A 27 -14.90 -1.11 13.76
C ALA A 27 -14.85 -2.33 12.81
N ASP A 28 -15.43 -2.20 11.62
CA ASP A 28 -15.35 -3.20 10.55
C ASP A 28 -14.09 -3.07 9.68
N LEU A 29 -13.21 -2.11 10.00
CA LEU A 29 -12.01 -1.75 9.23
C LEU A 29 -12.32 -1.39 7.77
N GLY A 30 -13.56 -0.97 7.50
CA GLY A 30 -13.96 -0.44 6.21
C GLY A 30 -13.51 1.02 6.02
N PRO A 31 -13.56 1.53 4.78
CA PRO A 31 -13.32 2.94 4.51
C PRO A 31 -14.32 3.84 5.26
N SER A 32 -13.85 4.95 5.82
CA SER A 32 -14.71 5.90 6.52
C SER A 32 -15.77 6.51 5.59
N SER A 33 -16.90 6.96 6.17
CA SER A 33 -17.94 7.65 5.39
C SER A 33 -17.40 8.92 4.73
N ALA A 34 -16.49 9.64 5.40
CA ALA A 34 -15.84 10.83 4.86
C ALA A 34 -15.01 10.52 3.60
N LEU A 35 -14.27 9.40 3.62
CA LEU A 35 -13.53 8.93 2.44
C LEU A 35 -14.48 8.62 1.28
N ASN A 36 -15.53 7.83 1.52
CA ASN A 36 -16.50 7.44 0.49
C ASN A 36 -17.23 8.66 -0.12
N GLN A 37 -17.63 9.62 0.72
CA GLN A 37 -18.27 10.86 0.26
C GLN A 37 -17.33 11.69 -0.62
N THR A 38 -16.08 11.85 -0.19
CA THR A 38 -15.09 12.62 -0.96
C THR A 38 -14.78 11.96 -2.29
N LEU A 39 -14.65 10.63 -2.33
CA LEU A 39 -14.45 9.89 -3.58
C LEU A 39 -15.66 9.96 -4.50
N THR A 40 -16.89 10.00 -3.96
CA THR A 40 -18.11 10.22 -4.74
C THR A 40 -18.10 11.59 -5.41
N LEU A 41 -17.77 12.65 -4.65
CA LEU A 41 -17.63 14.00 -5.20
C LEU A 41 -16.50 14.10 -6.23
N LEU A 42 -15.36 13.47 -5.97
CA LEU A 42 -14.28 13.37 -6.94
C LEU A 42 -14.78 12.73 -8.24
N ARG A 43 -15.51 11.61 -8.15
CA ARG A 43 -16.09 10.95 -9.31
C ARG A 43 -16.98 11.89 -10.11
N GLU A 44 -17.86 12.65 -9.47
CA GLU A 44 -18.73 13.64 -10.13
C GLU A 44 -17.93 14.72 -10.85
N VAL A 45 -16.88 15.26 -10.22
CA VAL A 45 -15.97 16.24 -10.83
C VAL A 45 -15.29 15.67 -12.07
N LEU A 46 -14.75 14.45 -11.97
CA LEU A 46 -14.03 13.82 -13.08
C LEU A 46 -14.97 13.47 -14.25
N VAL A 47 -16.21 13.04 -13.97
CA VAL A 47 -17.24 12.83 -15.01
C VAL A 47 -17.61 14.13 -15.72
N SER A 48 -17.76 15.24 -14.98
CA SER A 48 -18.10 16.54 -15.58
C SER A 48 -17.02 17.05 -16.53
N HIS A 49 -15.75 16.74 -16.23
CA HIS A 49 -14.60 17.08 -17.07
C HIS A 49 -14.57 16.26 -18.37
N ASP A 50 -15.22 15.09 -18.40
CA ASP A 50 -15.29 14.24 -19.58
C ASP A 50 -16.08 14.84 -20.74
N SER A 51 -17.05 15.68 -20.40
CA SER A 51 -17.88 16.40 -21.36
C SER A 51 -17.30 17.73 -21.84
N SER A 52 -16.06 18.07 -21.43
CA SER A 52 -15.42 19.35 -21.72
C SER A 52 -14.79 19.40 -23.12
N VAL A 53 -14.88 20.55 -23.80
CA VAL A 53 -14.35 20.80 -25.17
C VAL A 53 -12.86 21.21 -25.16
N VAL A 54 -12.17 21.02 -24.03
CA VAL A 54 -10.77 21.42 -23.83
C VAL A 54 -9.82 20.46 -24.57
N PRO A 55 -8.70 20.94 -25.15
CA PRO A 55 -7.68 20.09 -25.75
C PRO A 55 -7.17 19.01 -24.78
N LEU A 56 -6.93 17.80 -25.28
CA LEU A 56 -6.58 16.62 -24.49
C LEU A 56 -5.39 16.83 -23.54
N ASP A 57 -4.32 17.48 -23.99
CA ASP A 57 -3.10 17.69 -23.18
C ASP A 57 -3.34 18.62 -21.97
N ALA A 58 -4.07 19.71 -22.18
CA ALA A 58 -4.41 20.65 -21.11
C ALA A 58 -5.35 19.98 -20.09
N ARG A 59 -6.31 19.21 -20.60
CA ARG A 59 -7.22 18.39 -19.80
C ARG A 59 -6.47 17.36 -18.95
N GLN A 60 -5.45 16.69 -19.50
CA GLN A 60 -4.65 15.72 -18.76
C GLN A 60 -3.90 16.37 -17.59
N ALA A 61 -3.29 17.54 -17.80
CA ALA A 61 -2.56 18.25 -16.75
C ALA A 61 -3.48 18.66 -15.58
N ASP A 62 -4.64 19.26 -15.90
CA ASP A 62 -5.64 19.67 -14.90
C ASP A 62 -6.16 18.45 -14.13
N PHE A 63 -6.40 17.33 -14.82
CA PHE A 63 -6.87 16.09 -14.22
C PHE A 63 -5.87 15.53 -13.20
N VAL A 64 -4.58 15.45 -13.57
CA VAL A 64 -3.51 14.98 -12.69
C VAL A 64 -3.37 15.89 -11.46
N GLN A 65 -3.52 17.21 -11.64
CA GLN A 65 -3.47 18.16 -10.53
C GLN A 65 -4.65 17.97 -9.57
N VAL A 66 -5.89 17.92 -10.09
CA VAL A 66 -7.10 17.69 -9.29
C VAL A 66 -7.00 16.39 -8.50
N LEU A 67 -6.58 15.30 -9.15
CA LEU A 67 -6.37 14.02 -8.48
C LEU A 67 -5.36 14.13 -7.34
N SER A 68 -4.23 14.78 -7.58
CA SER A 68 -3.19 14.92 -6.55
C SER A 68 -3.68 15.74 -5.36
N CYS A 69 -4.36 16.86 -5.62
CA CYS A 69 -4.93 17.72 -4.60
C CYS A 69 -5.99 17.03 -3.71
N ILE A 70 -6.63 15.95 -4.19
CA ILE A 70 -7.67 15.24 -3.45
C ILE A 70 -7.17 13.92 -2.88
N LEU A 71 -6.47 13.11 -3.67
CA LEU A 71 -6.00 11.79 -3.24
C LEU A 71 -4.92 11.88 -2.18
N ASP A 72 -3.97 12.83 -2.29
CA ASP A 72 -2.86 12.90 -1.35
C ASP A 72 -3.35 13.22 0.08
N PRO A 73 -4.27 14.18 0.30
CA PRO A 73 -4.91 14.36 1.60
C PRO A 73 -5.74 13.16 2.09
N LEU A 74 -6.46 12.48 1.19
CA LEU A 74 -7.24 11.30 1.57
C LEU A 74 -6.36 10.13 2.02
N LEU A 75 -5.24 9.90 1.33
CA LEU A 75 -4.24 8.93 1.72
C LEU A 75 -3.65 9.26 3.09
N GLN A 76 -3.25 10.52 3.30
CA GLN A 76 -2.73 10.97 4.58
C GLN A 76 -3.75 10.77 5.71
N MET A 77 -5.01 11.11 5.46
CA MET A 77 -6.10 10.89 6.42
C MET A 77 -6.21 9.41 6.80
N CYS A 78 -6.21 8.50 5.83
CA CYS A 78 -6.26 7.06 6.09
C CYS A 78 -5.06 6.59 6.92
N THR A 79 -3.84 7.00 6.55
CA THR A 79 -2.62 6.63 7.30
C THR A 79 -2.66 7.12 8.74
N VAL A 80 -3.12 8.36 8.97
CA VAL A 80 -3.24 8.92 10.31
C VAL A 80 -4.31 8.19 11.12
N SER A 81 -5.46 7.87 10.53
CA SER A 81 -6.49 7.05 11.18
C SER A 81 -5.95 5.65 11.57
N ALA A 82 -5.19 5.02 10.68
CA ALA A 82 -4.65 3.67 10.91
C ALA A 82 -3.52 3.62 11.95
N SER A 83 -2.90 4.75 12.29
CA SER A 83 -1.67 4.82 13.10
C SER A 83 -1.77 4.21 14.50
N ASN A 84 -2.98 4.10 15.05
CA ASN A 84 -3.22 3.54 16.39
C ASN A 84 -3.69 2.07 16.37
N LEU A 85 -3.82 1.47 15.18
CA LEU A 85 -4.25 0.08 15.03
C LEU A 85 -3.07 -0.89 15.19
N GLY A 86 -3.38 -2.14 15.56
CA GLY A 86 -2.41 -3.23 15.46
C GLY A 86 -2.05 -3.50 14.00
N THR A 87 -0.86 -4.07 13.75
CA THR A 87 -0.30 -4.26 12.40
C THR A 87 -1.29 -4.91 11.40
N ALA A 88 -1.96 -5.99 11.80
CA ALA A 88 -2.94 -6.67 10.96
C ALA A 88 -4.17 -5.81 10.66
N ASP A 89 -4.71 -5.12 11.66
CA ASP A 89 -5.89 -4.27 11.52
C ASP A 89 -5.57 -3.03 10.67
N MET A 90 -4.40 -2.42 10.90
CA MET A 90 -3.87 -1.33 10.09
C MET A 90 -3.74 -1.73 8.63
N ALA A 91 -3.09 -2.87 8.36
CA ALA A 91 -2.92 -3.37 6.99
C ALA A 91 -4.27 -3.65 6.32
N THR A 92 -5.22 -4.26 7.05
CA THR A 92 -6.56 -4.54 6.55
C THR A 92 -7.32 -3.25 6.19
N TYR A 93 -7.34 -2.28 7.11
CA TYR A 93 -7.98 -0.99 6.88
C TYR A 93 -7.36 -0.24 5.69
N MET A 94 -6.03 -0.21 5.60
CA MET A 94 -5.34 0.43 4.48
C MET A 94 -5.67 -0.25 3.15
N VAL A 95 -5.66 -1.59 3.07
CA VAL A 95 -6.06 -2.32 1.86
C VAL A 95 -7.49 -1.94 1.44
N ASN A 96 -8.44 -1.92 2.38
CA ASN A 96 -9.83 -1.57 2.09
C ASN A 96 -9.97 -0.14 1.55
N CYS A 97 -9.32 0.84 2.20
CA CYS A 97 -9.34 2.23 1.77
C CYS A 97 -8.70 2.43 0.39
N LEU A 98 -7.51 1.87 0.19
CA LEU A 98 -6.75 1.97 -1.07
C LEU A 98 -7.50 1.29 -2.21
N TYR A 99 -8.16 0.16 -1.95
CA TYR A 99 -8.94 -0.55 -2.96
C TYR A 99 -10.14 0.27 -3.45
N VAL A 100 -10.86 0.94 -2.55
CA VAL A 100 -11.98 1.83 -2.95
C VAL A 100 -11.49 3.05 -3.72
N MET A 101 -10.36 3.65 -3.32
CA MET A 101 -9.73 4.71 -4.11
C MET A 101 -9.37 4.20 -5.51
N LYS A 102 -8.70 3.05 -5.61
CA LYS A 102 -8.24 2.47 -6.87
C LYS A 102 -9.40 2.16 -7.81
N THR A 103 -10.44 1.50 -7.31
CA THR A 103 -11.62 1.14 -8.11
C THR A 103 -12.42 2.37 -8.54
N THR A 104 -12.44 3.43 -7.74
CA THR A 104 -13.03 4.72 -8.14
C THR A 104 -12.29 5.34 -9.32
N LEU A 105 -10.95 5.32 -9.28
CA LEU A 105 -10.11 5.92 -10.32
C LEU A 105 -10.04 5.08 -11.60
N ALA A 106 -10.20 3.76 -11.51
CA ALA A 106 -10.10 2.84 -12.64
C ALA A 106 -11.14 3.10 -13.75
N LEU A 107 -12.14 3.93 -13.47
CA LEU A 107 -13.18 4.32 -14.41
C LEU A 107 -12.78 5.50 -15.32
N PHE A 108 -11.62 6.11 -15.10
CA PHE A 108 -11.22 7.33 -15.77
C PHE A 108 -9.88 7.21 -16.51
N GLU A 109 -9.79 7.87 -17.66
CA GLU A 109 -8.55 8.02 -18.41
C GLU A 109 -7.50 8.82 -17.64
N PHE A 110 -6.23 8.66 -18.01
CA PHE A 110 -5.10 9.39 -17.43
C PHE A 110 -4.86 9.11 -15.93
N THR A 111 -5.40 8.01 -15.39
CA THR A 111 -5.22 7.59 -13.99
C THR A 111 -4.13 6.55 -13.77
N ASP A 112 -3.51 6.02 -14.85
CA ASP A 112 -2.63 4.85 -14.81
C ASP A 112 -1.54 4.93 -13.74
N LYS A 113 -0.82 6.05 -13.68
CA LYS A 113 0.24 6.27 -12.69
C LYS A 113 -0.27 6.21 -11.25
N ARG A 114 -1.46 6.73 -10.99
CA ARG A 114 -2.08 6.69 -9.66
C ARG A 114 -2.61 5.29 -9.35
N LEU A 115 -3.15 4.57 -10.33
CA LEU A 115 -3.58 3.18 -10.17
C LEU A 115 -2.40 2.25 -9.84
N GLU A 116 -1.26 2.43 -10.51
CA GLU A 116 -0.03 1.68 -10.25
C GLU A 116 0.51 1.96 -8.85
N MET A 117 0.58 3.24 -8.45
CA MET A 117 0.98 3.64 -7.10
C MET A 117 0.07 3.04 -6.02
N LEU A 118 -1.25 3.08 -6.21
CA LEU A 118 -2.21 2.49 -5.26
C LEU A 118 -2.07 0.97 -5.21
N GLN A 119 -1.85 0.32 -6.35
CA GLN A 119 -1.63 -1.13 -6.39
C GLN A 119 -0.38 -1.54 -5.61
N PHE A 120 0.74 -0.83 -5.80
CA PHE A 120 1.97 -1.10 -5.07
C PHE A 120 1.78 -0.99 -3.54
N GLN A 121 1.02 0.00 -3.09
CA GLN A 121 0.69 0.13 -1.66
C GLN A 121 -0.23 -0.98 -1.15
N ILE A 122 -1.22 -1.39 -1.95
CA ILE A 122 -2.10 -2.52 -1.63
C ILE A 122 -1.26 -3.78 -1.43
N ASP A 123 -0.37 -4.09 -2.38
CA ASP A 123 0.46 -5.29 -2.33
C ASP A 123 1.39 -5.27 -1.10
N ALA A 124 2.00 -4.13 -0.77
CA ALA A 124 2.83 -4.00 0.43
C ALA A 124 2.05 -4.23 1.74
N HIS A 125 0.81 -3.73 1.83
CA HIS A 125 -0.03 -3.98 2.99
C HIS A 125 -0.55 -5.42 3.04
N LEU A 126 -0.85 -6.04 1.89
CA LEU A 126 -1.19 -7.47 1.81
C LEU A 126 -0.03 -8.34 2.27
N ASP A 127 1.20 -8.06 1.85
CA ASP A 127 2.40 -8.78 2.30
C ASP A 127 2.58 -8.67 3.82
N THR A 128 2.37 -7.48 4.36
CA THR A 128 2.41 -7.24 5.82
C THR A 128 1.36 -8.08 6.53
N LEU A 129 0.12 -8.08 6.05
CA LEU A 129 -0.99 -8.84 6.63
C LEU A 129 -0.73 -10.35 6.56
N ILE A 130 -0.28 -10.85 5.41
CA ILE A 130 0.06 -12.26 5.20
C ILE A 130 1.14 -12.69 6.20
N ASN A 131 2.20 -11.89 6.35
CA ASN A 131 3.31 -12.22 7.26
C ASN A 131 2.87 -12.23 8.73
N GLU A 132 2.06 -11.25 9.14
CA GLU A 132 1.54 -11.17 10.51
C GLU A 132 0.62 -12.36 10.82
N GLN A 133 -0.30 -12.68 9.92
CA GLN A 133 -1.24 -13.79 10.08
C GLN A 133 -0.52 -15.15 10.02
N ALA A 134 0.44 -15.33 9.12
CA ALA A 134 1.26 -16.55 9.07
C ALA A 134 2.04 -16.74 10.37
N SER A 135 2.67 -15.69 10.89
CA SER A 135 3.41 -15.72 12.16
C SER A 135 2.50 -16.04 13.35
N TYR A 136 1.30 -15.46 13.37
CA TYR A 136 0.28 -15.75 14.38
C TYR A 136 -0.14 -17.22 14.37
N VAL A 137 -0.44 -17.78 13.20
CA VAL A 137 -0.83 -19.19 13.04
C VAL A 137 0.30 -20.13 13.43
N LEU A 138 1.52 -19.90 12.95
CA LEU A 138 2.70 -20.72 13.30
C LEU A 138 2.96 -20.73 14.80
N THR A 139 2.82 -19.58 15.46
CA THR A 139 3.02 -19.46 16.90
C THR A 139 1.96 -20.23 17.67
N ARG A 140 0.69 -20.10 17.28
CA ARG A 140 -0.41 -20.85 17.92
C ARG A 140 -0.36 -22.35 17.68
N ALA A 141 0.16 -22.79 16.54
CA ALA A 141 0.37 -24.20 16.23
C ALA A 141 1.63 -24.78 16.89
N GLY A 142 2.47 -23.95 17.55
CA GLY A 142 3.75 -24.37 18.10
C GLY A 142 4.82 -24.68 17.04
N LEU A 143 4.62 -24.22 15.80
CA LEU A 143 5.47 -24.52 14.65
C LEU A 143 6.52 -23.45 14.35
N SER A 144 6.53 -22.33 15.07
CA SER A 144 7.44 -21.20 14.80
C SER A 144 8.91 -21.62 14.80
N GLN A 145 9.35 -22.43 15.78
CA GLN A 145 10.75 -22.87 15.90
C GLN A 145 11.17 -23.79 14.73
N ILE A 146 10.27 -24.68 14.31
CA ILE A 146 10.50 -25.58 13.18
C ILE A 146 10.61 -24.77 11.89
N TYR A 147 9.70 -23.82 11.68
CA TYR A 147 9.72 -22.93 10.52
C TYR A 147 11.00 -22.07 10.46
N SER A 148 11.44 -21.51 11.59
CA SER A 148 12.70 -20.75 11.67
C SER A 148 13.92 -21.63 11.33
N CYS A 149 13.98 -22.86 11.84
CA CYS A 149 15.05 -23.81 11.51
C CYS A 149 15.08 -24.13 10.01
N LEU A 150 13.92 -24.34 9.39
CA LEU A 150 13.82 -24.63 7.95
C LEU A 150 14.19 -23.43 7.07
N GLN A 151 13.80 -22.21 7.45
CA GLN A 151 14.19 -20.99 6.73
C GLN A 151 15.71 -20.75 6.77
N GLN A 152 16.37 -21.10 7.88
CA GLN A 152 17.84 -21.06 7.99
C GLN A 152 18.53 -22.12 7.13
N HIS A 153 17.85 -23.24 6.84
CA HIS A 153 18.33 -24.31 5.97
C HIS A 153 17.99 -24.10 4.49
N LYS A 154 17.61 -22.89 4.06
CA LYS A 154 17.45 -22.58 2.64
C LYS A 154 18.73 -23.02 1.91
N PRO A 155 18.67 -23.94 0.93
CA PRO A 155 19.85 -24.63 0.44
C PRO A 155 20.68 -23.72 -0.47
N GLU A 156 21.48 -22.84 0.11
CA GLU A 156 22.70 -22.36 -0.53
C GLU A 156 23.85 -23.30 -0.16
N GLN A 157 23.93 -24.45 -0.85
CA GLN A 157 25.19 -25.10 -1.21
C GLN A 157 24.93 -26.38 -2.03
N VAL A 158 24.55 -26.22 -3.30
CA VAL A 158 25.26 -26.99 -4.33
C VAL A 158 26.58 -26.28 -4.51
N ARG A 159 27.50 -26.55 -3.58
CA ARG A 159 28.90 -26.17 -3.71
C ARG A 159 29.40 -26.92 -4.94
N SER A 160 29.59 -26.18 -6.02
CA SER A 160 30.13 -26.66 -7.30
C SER A 160 31.50 -27.31 -7.07
N GLY A 161 31.49 -28.59 -6.69
CA GLY A 161 32.65 -29.47 -6.69
C GLY A 161 32.80 -30.07 -8.09
N ASN A 162 33.18 -29.26 -9.07
CA ASN A 162 33.77 -29.80 -10.29
C ASN A 162 35.23 -30.18 -9.99
N ASP A 163 35.41 -31.21 -9.18
CA ASP A 163 36.64 -32.00 -9.11
C ASP A 163 36.39 -33.31 -9.86
N THR A 164 36.64 -33.29 -11.17
CA THR A 164 37.04 -34.49 -11.88
C THR A 164 38.31 -34.17 -12.64
N SER A 165 39.40 -34.20 -11.88
CA SER A 165 40.70 -34.60 -12.41
C SER A 165 40.55 -36.00 -13.00
N VAL A 166 40.53 -36.09 -14.33
CA VAL A 166 40.81 -37.34 -15.04
C VAL A 166 41.98 -37.07 -15.96
N ASN A 167 43.18 -37.23 -15.39
CA ASN A 167 44.42 -37.42 -16.13
C ASN A 167 44.40 -38.84 -16.73
N PRO A 168 44.47 -39.05 -18.05
CA PRO A 168 44.77 -40.37 -18.59
C PRO A 168 46.30 -40.55 -18.61
N LEU A 169 46.78 -41.44 -17.74
CA LEU A 169 48.15 -41.94 -17.79
C LEU A 169 48.45 -42.53 -19.17
N MET A 170 49.63 -42.16 -19.68
CA MET A 170 50.38 -42.86 -20.72
C MET A 170 50.33 -44.38 -20.55
N SER A 171 49.94 -45.09 -21.61
CA SER A 171 50.43 -46.45 -21.84
C SER A 171 50.83 -46.60 -23.31
N ARG A 172 52.10 -46.96 -23.50
CA ARG A 172 52.81 -47.16 -24.77
C ARG A 172 52.34 -48.46 -25.44
N GLY A 173 52.33 -48.49 -26.77
CA GLY A 173 52.77 -49.67 -27.53
C GLY A 173 52.06 -49.99 -28.86
N GLY A 174 52.82 -49.94 -29.97
CA GLY A 174 52.56 -50.60 -31.27
C GLY A 174 52.26 -49.61 -32.43
N HIS A 175 53.15 -49.30 -33.40
CA HIS A 175 53.55 -50.10 -34.60
C HIS A 175 52.32 -50.75 -35.28
N THR A 176 52.01 -50.66 -36.59
CA THR A 176 52.69 -50.22 -37.83
C THR A 176 51.69 -50.39 -39.00
N TYR A 177 51.92 -49.69 -40.13
CA TYR A 177 51.46 -49.94 -41.52
C TYR A 177 49.97 -50.23 -41.81
N TYR A 178 49.27 -49.33 -42.51
CA TYR A 178 49.03 -49.33 -43.97
C TYR A 178 48.38 -47.99 -44.39
#